data_AF-A0A834XGL0-F1
#
_entry.id   AF-A0A834XGL0-F1
#
_cell.length_a   1.000
_cell.length_b   1.000
_cell.length_c   1.000
_cell.angle_alpha   90.00
_cell.angle_beta   90.00
_cell.angle_gamma   90.00
#
_symmetry.space_group_name_H-M   'P 1'
#
loop_
_entity.id
_entity.type
_entity.pdbx_description
1 polymer ?
#
loop_
_entity_poly.entity_id
_entity_poly.type
_entity_poly.pdbx_seq_one_letter_code
_entity_poly.pdbx_strand_id
1 'polypeptide(L)'
;MDDVGVFELKEYLSEDALFTVKQLLPDYAQGNLASLCSWPDEVCRDPNYRWSGDLHFSDTPNFECDYEYCRDCHDSYGHKDRQFGRDIYQALTYINF
;
A
#
# COMPACT_ATOMS: atom_id res chain seq x y z
N MET A 1 6.55 -12.67 -29.21
CA MET A 1 7.13 -12.58 -27.85
C MET A 1 5.92 -12.42 -26.98
N ASP A 2 5.31 -13.57 -26.73
CA ASP A 2 3.99 -13.66 -26.12
C ASP A 2 4.11 -13.37 -24.63
N ASP A 3 3.06 -12.76 -24.11
CA ASP A 3 2.96 -12.18 -22.78
C ASP A 3 3.56 -13.09 -21.70
N VAL A 4 4.61 -12.59 -21.02
CA VAL A 4 4.89 -13.05 -19.65
C VAL A 4 3.65 -12.70 -18.84
N GLY A 5 2.81 -13.70 -18.58
CA GLY A 5 1.50 -13.55 -17.93
C GLY A 5 1.59 -12.65 -16.70
N VAL A 6 1.20 -11.39 -16.86
CA VAL A 6 1.01 -10.46 -15.77
C VAL A 6 -0.31 -10.86 -15.14
N PHE A 7 -0.25 -11.71 -14.12
CA PHE A 7 -1.41 -12.03 -13.31
C PHE A 7 -1.87 -10.75 -12.59
N GLU A 8 -2.98 -10.16 -13.04
CA GLU A 8 -3.54 -8.96 -12.41
C GLU A 8 -4.35 -9.33 -11.17
N LEU A 9 -4.06 -8.71 -10.01
CA LEU A 9 -4.79 -8.93 -8.75
C LEU A 9 -6.31 -8.85 -8.94
N LYS A 10 -6.77 -7.98 -9.83
CA LYS A 10 -8.18 -7.76 -10.14
C LYS A 10 -8.90 -9.04 -10.58
N GLU A 11 -8.19 -9.99 -11.20
CA GLU A 11 -8.74 -11.28 -11.65
C GLU A 11 -9.04 -12.24 -10.49
N TYR A 12 -8.44 -12.01 -9.32
CA TYR A 12 -8.60 -12.84 -8.12
C TYR A 12 -9.58 -12.25 -7.09
N LEU A 13 -10.18 -11.09 -7.39
CA LEU A 13 -11.16 -10.46 -6.51
C LEU A 13 -12.51 -11.19 -6.61
N SER A 14 -13.19 -11.34 -5.47
CA SER A 14 -14.60 -11.74 -5.47
C SER A 14 -15.46 -10.70 -6.21
N GLU A 15 -16.66 -11.10 -6.65
CA GLU A 15 -17.58 -10.18 -7.32
C GLU A 15 -17.91 -8.95 -6.46
N ASP A 16 -18.13 -9.13 -5.16
CA ASP A 16 -18.38 -8.04 -4.21
C ASP A 16 -17.18 -7.10 -4.06
N ALA A 17 -15.96 -7.66 -3.98
CA ALA A 17 -14.74 -6.86 -3.89
C ALA A 17 -14.52 -6.07 -5.19
N LEU A 18 -14.73 -6.70 -6.35
CA LEU A 18 -14.62 -6.04 -7.65
C LEU A 18 -15.66 -4.92 -7.81
N PHE A 19 -16.90 -5.14 -7.35
CA PHE A 19 -17.95 -4.12 -7.35
C PHE A 19 -17.54 -2.94 -6.47
N THR A 20 -17.08 -3.19 -5.25
CA THR A 20 -16.65 -2.14 -4.30
C THR A 20 -15.47 -1.34 -4.84
N VAL A 21 -14.45 -2.02 -5.39
CA VAL A 21 -13.30 -1.35 -6.02
C VAL A 21 -13.76 -0.41 -7.13
N LYS A 22 -14.67 -0.85 -8.02
CA LYS A 22 -15.20 0.00 -9.09
C LYS A 22 -15.93 1.24 -8.58
N GLN A 23 -16.60 1.16 -7.43
CA GLN A 23 -17.30 2.29 -6.82
C GLN A 23 -16.34 3.29 -6.14
N LEU A 24 -15.19 2.83 -5.66
CA LEU A 24 -14.18 3.68 -5.02
C LEU A 24 -13.25 4.34 -6.04
N LEU A 25 -13.09 3.75 -7.22
CA LEU A 25 -12.20 4.30 -8.25
C LEU A 25 -12.79 5.60 -8.84
N PRO A 26 -11.95 6.63 -9.06
CA PRO A 26 -12.36 7.84 -9.76
C PRO A 26 -12.61 7.54 -11.25
N ASP A 27 -13.49 8.32 -11.87
CA ASP A 27 -13.92 8.13 -13.27
C ASP A 27 -12.76 8.04 -14.26
N TYR A 28 -11.70 8.83 -14.06
CA TYR A 28 -10.54 8.84 -14.96
C TYR A 28 -9.75 7.53 -14.96
N ALA A 29 -9.88 6.70 -13.90
CA ALA A 29 -9.24 5.40 -13.83
C ALA A 29 -9.97 4.34 -14.67
N GLN A 30 -11.19 4.63 -15.16
CA GLN A 30 -11.98 3.73 -16.04
C GLN A 30 -12.10 2.29 -15.50
N GLY A 31 -12.19 2.15 -14.18
CA GLY A 31 -12.27 0.84 -13.51
C GLY A 31 -10.96 0.03 -13.54
N ASN A 32 -9.83 0.64 -13.90
CA ASN A 32 -8.50 0.03 -13.86
C ASN A 32 -7.78 0.39 -12.55
N LEU A 33 -7.80 -0.54 -11.59
CA LEU A 33 -7.10 -0.38 -10.31
C LEU A 33 -5.58 -0.18 -10.49
N ALA A 34 -4.97 -0.92 -11.42
CA ALA A 34 -3.52 -0.87 -11.65
C ALA A 34 -3.04 0.53 -12.07
N SER A 35 -3.91 1.32 -12.71
CA SER A 35 -3.59 2.71 -13.10
C SER A 35 -3.36 3.67 -11.93
N LEU A 36 -3.75 3.29 -10.71
CA LEU A 36 -3.57 4.11 -9.50
C LEU A 36 -2.55 3.54 -8.52
N CYS A 37 -2.00 2.35 -8.76
CA CYS A 37 -1.10 1.72 -7.79
C CYS A 37 0.22 2.48 -7.58
N SER A 38 0.63 3.35 -8.51
CA SER A 38 1.79 4.25 -8.34
C SER A 38 1.47 5.53 -7.58
N TRP A 39 0.19 5.86 -7.36
CA TRP A 39 -0.22 7.12 -6.74
C TRP A 39 0.40 7.34 -5.34
N PRO A 40 0.53 6.33 -4.46
CA PRO A 40 1.22 6.51 -3.17
C PRO A 40 2.69 6.96 -3.32
N ASP A 41 3.41 6.44 -4.32
CA ASP A 41 4.81 6.81 -4.59
C ASP A 41 4.95 8.25 -5.12
N GLU A 42 3.89 8.80 -5.70
CA GLU A 42 3.84 10.18 -6.18
C GLU A 42 3.48 11.14 -5.04
N VAL A 43 2.45 10.81 -4.25
CA VAL A 43 1.92 11.65 -3.18
C VAL A 43 2.89 11.79 -2.02
N CYS A 44 3.70 10.78 -1.72
CA CYS A 44 4.70 10.88 -0.66
C CYS A 44 5.75 12.00 -0.89
N ARG A 45 5.82 12.54 -2.11
CA ARG A 45 6.70 13.67 -2.48
C ARG A 45 6.03 15.03 -2.27
N ASP A 46 4.71 15.09 -2.09
CA ASP A 46 3.99 16.31 -1.73
C ASP A 46 4.29 16.69 -0.27
N PRO A 47 4.64 17.95 0.04
CA PRO A 47 4.89 18.40 1.41
C PRO A 47 3.76 18.09 2.40
N ASN A 48 2.50 18.11 1.96
CA ASN A 48 1.33 17.83 2.81
C ASN A 48 1.22 16.34 3.18
N TYR A 49 1.81 15.47 2.36
CA TYR A 49 1.76 14.02 2.51
C TYR A 49 3.15 13.41 2.71
N ARG A 50 4.17 14.22 3.00
CA ARG A 50 5.56 13.76 3.16
C ARG A 50 5.72 12.68 4.23
N TRP A 51 4.85 12.71 5.24
CA TRP A 51 4.74 11.70 6.30
C TRP A 51 4.43 10.30 5.78
N SER A 52 3.81 10.18 4.60
CA SER A 52 3.47 8.89 4.01
C SER A 52 4.69 8.20 3.39
N GLY A 53 5.85 8.84 3.30
CA GLY A 53 7.05 8.21 2.71
C GLY A 53 7.56 7.02 3.55
N ASP A 54 7.57 7.17 4.87
CA ASP A 54 8.07 6.13 5.80
C ASP A 54 7.13 4.90 5.84
N LEU A 55 5.95 5.01 5.24
CA LEU A 55 4.97 3.93 5.06
C LEU A 55 5.33 2.94 3.95
N HIS A 56 6.32 3.23 3.10
CA HIS A 56 6.64 2.37 1.96
C HIS A 56 7.66 1.27 2.29
N PHE A 57 8.30 1.33 3.45
CA PHE A 57 9.40 0.44 3.79
C PHE A 57 9.44 0.14 5.29
N SER A 58 10.30 -0.83 5.64
CA SER A 58 10.65 -1.16 7.02
C SER A 58 12.16 -1.26 7.12
N ASP A 59 12.75 -0.41 7.97
CA ASP A 59 14.18 -0.48 8.27
C ASP A 59 14.42 -1.54 9.35
N THR A 60 15.27 -2.52 9.06
CA THR A 60 15.71 -3.52 10.03
C THR A 60 17.16 -3.29 10.42
N PRO A 61 17.58 -3.67 11.64
CA PRO A 61 18.96 -3.49 12.06
C PRO A 61 19.92 -4.27 11.14
N ASN A 62 21.06 -3.65 10.86
CA ASN A 62 22.07 -4.27 10.03
C ASN A 62 22.47 -5.64 10.57
N PHE A 63 22.50 -6.64 9.69
CA PHE A 63 22.91 -8.01 9.96
C PHE A 63 21.97 -8.87 10.82
N GLU A 64 20.79 -8.37 11.22
CA GLU A 64 19.84 -9.16 12.02
C GLU A 64 18.94 -10.07 11.15
N CYS A 65 18.85 -9.84 9.83
CA CYS A 65 18.11 -10.68 8.85
C CYS A 65 16.71 -11.15 9.30
N ASP A 66 16.09 -10.42 10.23
CA ASP A 66 14.79 -10.67 10.79
C ASP A 66 13.98 -9.37 10.85
N TYR A 67 12.69 -9.52 11.15
CA TYR A 67 11.77 -8.41 11.39
C TYR A 67 11.07 -8.63 12.71
N GLU A 68 11.18 -7.66 13.61
CA GLU A 68 10.49 -7.64 14.89
C GLU A 68 9.63 -6.39 14.98
N TYR A 69 8.30 -6.55 14.98
CA TYR A 69 7.34 -5.43 14.93
C TYR A 69 7.63 -4.33 15.97
N CYS A 70 7.85 -4.70 17.23
CA CYS A 70 8.09 -3.73 18.30
C CYS A 70 9.40 -2.95 18.14
N ARG A 71 10.43 -3.60 17.57
CA ARG A 71 11.75 -3.04 17.32
C ARG A 71 11.75 -2.18 16.07
N ASP A 72 11.20 -2.71 14.98
CA ASP A 72 11.39 -2.22 13.62
C ASP A 72 10.26 -1.34 13.13
N CYS A 73 9.01 -1.49 13.61
CA CYS A 73 7.87 -0.72 13.12
C CYS A 73 7.82 0.70 13.67
N HIS A 74 8.65 1.60 13.12
CA HIS A 74 8.66 3.01 13.45
C HIS A 74 9.11 3.90 12.29
N ASP A 75 8.70 5.16 12.28
CA ASP A 75 9.21 6.13 11.30
C ASP A 75 10.67 6.54 11.59
N SER A 76 11.26 7.34 10.70
CA SER A 76 12.63 7.86 10.84
C SER A 76 12.88 8.70 12.10
N TYR A 77 11.82 9.11 12.81
CA TYR A 77 11.87 9.85 14.07
C TYR A 77 11.58 8.95 15.30
N GLY A 78 11.35 7.65 15.08
CA GLY A 78 11.06 6.68 16.14
C GLY A 78 9.60 6.61 16.57
N HIS A 79 8.67 7.27 15.87
CA HIS A 79 7.24 7.12 16.14
C HIS A 79 6.77 5.73 15.70
N LYS A 80 6.20 4.97 16.64
CA LYS A 80 5.72 3.61 16.41
C LYS A 80 4.54 3.56 15.43
N ASP A 81 4.34 2.40 14.81
CA ASP A 81 3.19 2.08 13.96
C ASP A 81 3.10 2.88 12.65
N ARG A 82 4.24 3.33 12.10
CA ARG A 82 4.30 4.18 10.90
C ARG A 82 5.15 3.57 9.79
N GLN A 83 4.78 2.36 9.36
CA GLN A 83 5.43 1.63 8.27
C GLN A 83 4.43 0.71 7.55
N PHE A 84 4.83 0.26 6.35
CA PHE A 84 4.04 -0.54 5.40
C PHE A 84 3.15 -1.62 6.01
N GLY A 85 3.70 -2.40 6.95
CA GLY A 85 2.95 -3.48 7.60
C GLY A 85 1.70 -2.96 8.31
N ARG A 86 1.77 -1.82 8.98
CA ARG A 86 0.66 -1.16 9.68
C ARG A 86 -0.30 -0.45 8.74
N ASP A 87 0.19 0.10 7.63
CA ASP A 87 -0.66 0.80 6.66
C ASP A 87 -1.61 -0.14 5.93
N ILE A 88 -1.16 -1.36 5.63
CA ILE A 88 -2.05 -2.41 5.14
C ILE A 88 -3.14 -2.70 6.19
N TYR A 89 -2.78 -2.90 7.46
CA TYR A 89 -3.77 -3.11 8.52
C TYR A 89 -4.73 -1.91 8.67
N GLN A 90 -4.21 -0.69 8.61
CA GLN A 90 -5.02 0.52 8.72
C GLN A 90 -5.97 0.65 7.54
N ALA A 91 -5.49 0.50 6.31
CA ALA A 91 -6.33 0.50 5.10
C ALA A 91 -7.40 -0.60 5.17
N LEU A 92 -7.06 -1.80 5.63
CA LEU A 92 -8.01 -2.90 5.83
C LEU A 92 -9.08 -2.58 6.89
N THR A 93 -8.73 -1.85 7.95
CA THR A 93 -9.71 -1.36 8.94
C THR A 93 -10.59 -0.23 8.44
N TYR A 94 -10.15 0.55 7.45
CA TYR A 94 -10.99 1.58 6.83
C TYR A 94 -11.92 1.00 5.76
N ILE A 95 -11.57 -0.14 5.16
CA ILE A 95 -12.36 -0.82 4.12
C ILE A 95 -13.38 -1.81 4.73
N ASN A 96 -13.12 -2.34 5.92
CA ASN A 96 -14.13 -3.08 6.69
C ASN A 96 -14.89 -2.10 7.61
N PHE A 97 -16.21 -2.04 7.44
CA PHE A 97 -17.16 -1.25 8.24
C PHE A 97 -16.92 -1.28 9.76
#